data_AF-A0A847VJ23-F1
#
_entry.id   AF-A0A847VJ23-F1
#
_cell.length_a   1.000
_cell.length_b   1.000
_cell.length_c   1.000
_cell.angle_alpha   90.00
_cell.angle_beta   90.00
_cell.angle_gamma   90.00
#
_symmetry.space_group_name_H-M   'P 1'
#
loop_
_entity.id
_entity.type
_entity.pdbx_description
1 polymer ?
#
loop_
_entity_poly.entity_id
_entity_poly.type
_entity_poly.pdbx_seq_one_letter_code
_entity_poly.pdbx_strand_id
1 'polypeptide(L)'
;MATILALGAYLKNAACLRRADASVQWSALHGDLGTPTACAALEASAEALLHSAGGRVDALAHDLHPDFHSTRVAGALAARLGVPAFGVQHHHAHVAVVAAERALAGPVIGLALDGVGLGRDGTAWGGELLRVQGAGCERLAHLWPLALPGGDRAAREPWRMAAAALHALGRGDEIAPRLGPAAGEAPARGVAQMLARGLHCPPTTSAGRWFDAAAGILGLGLRQAQEAEAAQALEQAATRWLQGHELPAYDALVPRDAGARIDLRPLF
;
A
#
# COMPACT_ATOMS: atom_id res chain seq x y z
N MET A 1 0.06 -16.50 -27.46
CA MET A 1 0.04 -15.91 -26.10
C MET A 1 1.44 -15.95 -25.54
N ALA A 2 1.80 -15.00 -24.67
CA ALA A 2 3.18 -14.80 -24.19
C ALA A 2 3.46 -15.52 -22.85
N THR A 3 4.72 -15.92 -22.66
CA THR A 3 5.31 -16.39 -21.40
C THR A 3 5.96 -15.21 -20.68
N ILE A 4 5.51 -14.92 -19.46
CA ILE A 4 5.91 -13.74 -18.69
C ILE A 4 6.40 -14.19 -17.32
N LEU A 5 7.58 -13.71 -16.91
CA LEU A 5 8.09 -13.88 -15.55
C LEU A 5 7.89 -12.58 -14.77
N ALA A 6 7.06 -12.64 -13.72
CA ALA A 6 6.73 -11.52 -12.85
C ALA A 6 7.44 -11.63 -11.50
N LEU A 7 8.06 -10.54 -11.04
CA LEU A 7 8.98 -10.53 -9.90
C LEU A 7 8.35 -9.99 -8.60
N GLY A 8 7.10 -9.53 -8.66
CA GLY A 8 6.34 -9.06 -7.51
C GLY A 8 6.81 -7.72 -6.91
N ALA A 9 6.25 -7.40 -5.74
CA ALA A 9 6.47 -6.16 -4.99
C ALA A 9 7.54 -6.32 -3.89
N TYR A 10 7.67 -5.32 -3.00
CA TYR A 10 8.68 -5.35 -1.93
C TYR A 10 8.28 -6.21 -0.72
N LEU A 11 7.08 -6.02 -0.19
CA LEU A 11 6.59 -6.75 0.99
C LEU A 11 5.98 -8.08 0.58
N LYS A 12 6.13 -9.10 1.44
CA LYS A 12 5.55 -10.44 1.25
C LYS A 12 5.78 -10.98 -0.18
N ASN A 13 7.00 -10.79 -0.68
CA ASN A 13 7.32 -10.99 -2.08
C ASN A 13 7.19 -12.46 -2.51
N ALA A 14 6.62 -12.66 -3.70
CA ALA A 14 6.67 -13.90 -4.47
C ALA A 14 6.78 -13.56 -5.95
N ALA A 15 7.47 -14.40 -6.70
CA ALA A 15 7.57 -14.34 -8.16
C ALA A 15 6.64 -15.38 -8.80
N CYS A 16 6.24 -15.17 -10.04
CA CYS A 16 5.52 -16.18 -10.80
C CYS A 16 5.88 -16.18 -12.28
N LEU A 17 5.80 -17.36 -12.89
CA LEU A 17 5.89 -17.57 -14.32
C LEU A 17 4.49 -17.87 -14.86
N ARG A 18 3.96 -16.98 -15.70
CA ARG A 18 2.77 -17.24 -16.50
C ARG A 18 3.19 -17.75 -17.87
N ARG A 19 2.72 -18.93 -18.27
CA ARG A 19 3.05 -19.53 -19.57
C ARG A 19 2.06 -19.12 -20.66
N ALA A 20 2.42 -19.42 -21.91
CA ALA A 20 1.59 -19.15 -23.07
C ALA A 20 0.21 -19.85 -23.01
N ASP A 21 0.12 -21.02 -22.37
CA ASP A 21 -1.13 -21.76 -22.14
C ASP A 21 -1.95 -21.22 -20.96
N ALA A 22 -1.55 -20.08 -20.40
CA ALA A 22 -2.12 -19.43 -19.22
C ALA A 22 -1.91 -20.14 -17.87
N SER A 23 -1.16 -21.26 -17.82
CA SER A 23 -0.75 -21.84 -16.55
C SER A 23 0.18 -20.89 -15.78
N VAL A 24 0.07 -20.89 -14.45
CA VAL A 24 0.86 -20.04 -13.56
C VAL A 24 1.63 -20.92 -12.58
N GLN A 25 2.94 -20.72 -12.52
CA GLN A 25 3.84 -21.34 -11.55
C GLN A 25 4.35 -20.28 -10.58
N TRP A 26 4.07 -20.43 -9.30
CA TRP A 26 4.54 -19.53 -8.24
C TRP A 26 5.87 -19.98 -7.65
N SER A 27 6.68 -19.03 -7.18
CA SER A 27 7.81 -19.31 -6.28
C SER A 27 7.33 -19.55 -4.84
N ALA A 28 8.26 -19.91 -3.96
CA ALA A 28 8.04 -19.77 -2.53
C ALA A 28 7.89 -18.29 -2.14
N LEU A 29 7.32 -18.03 -0.95
CA LEU A 29 7.34 -16.70 -0.34
C LEU A 29 8.77 -16.36 0.11
N HIS A 30 9.22 -15.16 -0.25
CA HIS A 30 10.55 -14.65 0.12
C HIS A 30 10.50 -13.74 1.35
N GLY A 31 9.31 -13.28 1.75
CA GLY A 31 9.12 -12.28 2.79
C GLY A 31 9.38 -10.87 2.28
N ASP A 32 9.82 -9.97 3.15
CA ASP A 32 10.10 -8.59 2.77
C ASP A 32 11.51 -8.47 2.17
N LEU A 33 11.63 -7.82 1.01
CA LEU A 33 12.90 -7.64 0.28
C LEU A 33 13.83 -6.59 0.94
N GLY A 34 13.77 -6.46 2.26
CA GLY A 34 14.64 -5.61 3.08
C GLY A 34 15.86 -6.32 3.64
N THR A 35 16.01 -7.63 3.42
CA THR A 35 17.14 -8.42 3.93
C THR A 35 17.92 -9.08 2.78
N PRO A 36 19.25 -9.23 2.90
CA PRO A 36 20.05 -9.92 1.89
C PRO A 36 19.56 -11.34 1.60
N THR A 37 19.09 -12.06 2.61
CA THR A 37 18.56 -13.42 2.47
C THR A 37 17.30 -13.45 1.61
N ALA A 38 16.34 -12.54 1.84
CA ALA A 38 15.13 -12.45 1.03
C ALA A 38 15.43 -12.06 -0.43
N CYS A 39 16.37 -11.13 -0.63
CA CYS A 39 16.85 -10.73 -1.95
C CYS A 39 17.46 -11.92 -2.72
N ALA A 40 18.40 -12.64 -2.11
CA ALA A 40 19.02 -13.82 -2.72
C ALA A 40 17.99 -14.93 -3.01
N ALA A 41 16.98 -15.10 -2.15
CA ALA A 41 15.91 -16.06 -2.38
C ALA A 41 15.06 -15.69 -3.61
N LEU A 42 14.73 -14.40 -3.81
CA LEU A 42 14.04 -13.95 -5.01
C LEU A 42 14.88 -14.19 -6.27
N GLU A 43 16.16 -13.82 -6.25
CA GLU A 43 17.06 -14.04 -7.40
C GLU A 43 17.13 -15.53 -7.78
N ALA A 44 17.29 -16.41 -6.79
CA ALA A 44 17.30 -17.85 -6.99
C ALA A 44 15.96 -18.39 -7.56
N SER A 45 14.82 -17.91 -7.03
CA SER A 45 13.50 -18.26 -7.55
C SER A 45 13.29 -17.78 -8.98
N ALA A 46 13.76 -16.59 -9.33
CA ALA A 46 13.63 -16.04 -10.67
C ALA A 46 14.42 -16.88 -11.69
N GLU A 47 15.65 -17.28 -11.37
CA GLU A 47 16.45 -18.18 -12.22
C GLU A 47 15.82 -19.57 -12.34
N ALA A 48 15.29 -20.13 -11.24
CA ALA A 48 14.60 -21.42 -11.26
C ALA A 48 13.33 -21.39 -12.14
N LEU A 49 12.51 -20.34 -12.04
CA LEU A 49 11.33 -20.15 -12.90
C LEU A 49 11.74 -19.94 -14.37
N LEU A 50 12.79 -19.17 -14.63
CA LEU A 50 13.31 -19.00 -15.99
C LEU A 50 13.82 -20.33 -16.56
N HIS A 51 14.52 -21.14 -15.76
CA HIS A 51 15.00 -22.46 -16.17
C HIS A 51 13.82 -23.41 -16.47
N SER A 52 12.75 -23.39 -15.66
CA SER A 52 11.54 -24.18 -15.92
C SER A 52 10.79 -23.72 -17.19
N ALA A 53 11.06 -22.52 -17.69
CA ALA A 53 10.60 -22.02 -18.99
C ALA A 53 11.51 -22.42 -20.16
N GLY A 54 12.55 -23.24 -19.93
CA GLY A 54 13.56 -23.56 -20.95
C GLY A 54 14.50 -22.39 -21.24
N GLY A 55 14.64 -21.46 -20.29
CA GLY A 55 15.51 -20.28 -20.42
C GLY A 55 14.94 -19.17 -21.31
N ARG A 56 13.66 -19.24 -21.69
CA ARG A 56 13.02 -18.28 -22.60
C ARG A 56 11.74 -17.74 -22.00
N VAL A 57 11.61 -16.42 -22.01
CA VAL A 57 10.39 -15.67 -21.70
C VAL A 57 10.23 -14.57 -22.74
N ASP A 58 9.01 -14.09 -22.95
CA ASP A 58 8.73 -13.01 -23.89
C ASP A 58 8.86 -11.63 -23.23
N ALA A 59 8.70 -11.56 -21.90
CA ALA A 59 8.83 -10.32 -21.13
C ALA A 59 9.03 -10.60 -19.62
N LEU A 60 9.53 -9.59 -18.92
CA LEU A 60 9.54 -9.51 -17.46
C LEU A 60 8.47 -8.53 -16.99
N ALA A 61 7.88 -8.77 -15.82
CA ALA A 61 7.02 -7.82 -15.13
C ALA A 61 7.51 -7.57 -13.70
N HIS A 62 7.37 -6.35 -13.22
CA HIS A 62 7.74 -5.96 -11.86
C HIS A 62 6.83 -4.84 -11.36
N ASP A 63 6.89 -4.52 -10.07
CA ASP A 63 6.21 -3.36 -9.52
C ASP A 63 6.71 -2.05 -10.17
N LEU A 64 5.82 -1.06 -10.33
CA LEU A 64 6.18 0.26 -10.86
C LEU A 64 7.26 0.97 -10.03
N HIS A 65 7.42 0.63 -8.75
CA HIS A 65 8.42 1.27 -7.90
C HIS A 65 9.86 1.02 -8.42
N PRO A 66 10.62 2.07 -8.77
CA PRO A 66 11.93 1.93 -9.41
C PRO A 66 12.99 1.33 -8.48
N ASP A 67 12.93 1.65 -7.18
CA ASP A 67 13.98 1.26 -6.23
C ASP A 67 13.84 -0.15 -5.66
N PHE A 68 12.73 -0.85 -5.92
CA PHE A 68 12.52 -2.19 -5.38
C PHE A 68 13.57 -3.16 -5.92
N HIS A 69 14.02 -4.07 -5.04
CA HIS A 69 14.96 -5.11 -5.45
C HIS A 69 14.38 -5.97 -6.58
N SER A 70 13.10 -6.31 -6.53
CA SER A 70 12.40 -7.02 -7.61
C SER A 70 12.47 -6.28 -8.95
N THR A 71 12.32 -4.95 -8.95
CA THR A 71 12.46 -4.10 -10.14
C THR A 71 13.87 -4.17 -10.72
N ARG A 72 14.90 -4.09 -9.87
CA ARG A 72 16.30 -4.20 -10.33
C ARG A 72 16.60 -5.58 -10.93
N VAL A 73 16.15 -6.65 -10.28
CA VAL A 73 16.32 -8.02 -10.79
C VAL A 73 15.61 -8.19 -12.13
N ALA A 74 14.37 -7.70 -12.26
CA ALA A 74 13.64 -7.73 -13.53
C ALA A 74 14.39 -7.01 -14.65
N GLY A 75 14.92 -5.82 -14.38
CA GLY A 75 15.72 -5.05 -15.35
C GLY A 75 17.00 -5.76 -15.78
N ALA A 76 17.73 -6.36 -14.82
CA ALA A 76 18.95 -7.11 -15.11
C ALA A 76 18.67 -8.36 -15.96
N LEU A 77 17.61 -9.12 -15.63
CA LEU A 77 17.18 -10.29 -16.40
C LEU A 77 16.71 -9.90 -17.81
N ALA A 78 15.92 -8.84 -17.92
CA ALA A 78 15.45 -8.31 -19.20
C ALA A 78 16.61 -7.94 -20.13
N ALA A 79 17.61 -7.22 -19.60
CA ALA A 79 18.82 -6.87 -20.33
C ALA A 79 19.63 -8.11 -20.74
N ARG A 80 19.78 -9.09 -19.85
CA ARG A 80 20.49 -10.35 -20.12
C ARG A 80 19.83 -11.18 -21.21
N LEU A 81 18.50 -11.20 -21.27
CA LEU A 81 17.72 -12.02 -22.19
C LEU A 81 17.37 -11.30 -23.49
N GLY A 82 17.56 -9.97 -23.57
CA GLY A 82 17.18 -9.16 -24.72
C GLY A 82 15.67 -9.03 -24.89
N VAL A 83 14.92 -8.97 -23.79
CA VAL A 83 13.44 -8.89 -23.77
C VAL A 83 12.97 -7.68 -22.97
N PRO A 84 11.75 -7.17 -23.18
CA PRO A 84 11.26 -6.01 -22.41
C PRO A 84 10.95 -6.34 -20.95
N ALA A 85 11.09 -5.33 -20.08
CA ALA A 85 10.58 -5.32 -18.71
C ALA A 85 9.44 -4.29 -18.59
N PHE A 86 8.33 -4.68 -17.96
CA PHE A 86 7.17 -3.82 -17.76
C PHE A 86 6.93 -3.55 -16.27
N GLY A 87 6.95 -2.27 -15.90
CA GLY A 87 6.50 -1.81 -14.59
C GLY A 87 4.96 -1.79 -14.53
N VAL A 88 4.40 -2.57 -13.62
CA VAL A 88 2.96 -2.66 -13.37
C VAL A 88 2.65 -1.90 -12.09
N GLN A 89 1.67 -1.00 -12.15
CA GLN A 89 1.28 -0.22 -10.97
C GLN A 89 0.72 -1.15 -9.88
N HIS A 90 1.12 -0.93 -8.63
CA HIS A 90 0.85 -1.83 -7.51
C HIS A 90 -0.64 -2.19 -7.34
N HIS A 91 -1.49 -1.19 -7.28
CA HIS A 91 -2.93 -1.33 -7.08
C HIS A 91 -3.65 -1.88 -8.32
N HIS A 92 -3.13 -1.60 -9.52
CA HIS A 92 -3.55 -2.25 -10.76
C HIS A 92 -3.29 -3.76 -10.67
N ALA A 93 -2.11 -4.18 -10.19
CA ALA A 93 -1.81 -5.59 -9.99
C ALA A 93 -2.77 -6.25 -8.98
N HIS A 94 -3.08 -5.57 -7.87
CA HIS A 94 -4.07 -6.06 -6.88
C HIS A 94 -5.46 -6.27 -7.48
N VAL A 95 -5.96 -5.31 -8.26
CA VAL A 95 -7.28 -5.46 -8.91
C VAL A 95 -7.23 -6.51 -10.02
N ALA A 96 -6.15 -6.54 -10.80
CA ALA A 96 -5.99 -7.45 -11.92
C ALA A 96 -5.88 -8.91 -11.50
N VAL A 97 -5.23 -9.22 -10.37
CA VAL A 97 -5.16 -10.62 -9.89
C VAL A 97 -6.55 -11.14 -9.49
N VAL A 98 -7.37 -10.32 -8.84
CA VAL A 98 -8.76 -10.69 -8.50
C VAL A 98 -9.58 -10.90 -9.77
N ALA A 99 -9.46 -10.01 -10.75
CA ALA A 99 -10.16 -10.15 -12.02
C ALA A 99 -9.74 -11.43 -12.77
N ALA A 100 -8.45 -11.78 -12.74
CA ALA A 100 -7.92 -12.99 -13.34
C ALA A 100 -8.43 -14.26 -12.63
N GLU A 101 -8.37 -14.31 -11.29
CA GLU A 101 -8.87 -15.44 -10.50
C GLU A 101 -10.36 -15.70 -10.69
N ARG A 102 -11.13 -14.63 -10.89
CA ARG A 102 -12.58 -14.70 -11.12
C ARG A 102 -12.96 -14.83 -12.59
N ALA A 103 -11.97 -14.94 -13.49
CA ALA A 103 -12.16 -15.00 -14.93
C ALA A 103 -13.10 -13.89 -15.47
N LEU A 104 -13.02 -12.69 -14.89
CA LEU A 104 -13.87 -11.57 -15.29
C LEU A 104 -13.46 -11.08 -16.68
N ALA A 105 -14.43 -11.02 -17.58
CA ALA A 105 -14.26 -10.45 -18.90
C ALA A 105 -14.64 -8.96 -18.90
N GLY A 106 -13.80 -8.11 -19.51
CA GLY A 106 -14.09 -6.70 -19.71
C GLY A 106 -13.56 -5.77 -18.60
N PRO A 107 -13.98 -4.49 -18.62
CA PRO A 107 -13.57 -3.51 -17.61
C PRO A 107 -14.16 -3.83 -16.23
N VAL A 108 -13.35 -3.71 -15.19
CA VAL A 108 -13.76 -3.86 -13.80
C VAL A 108 -13.55 -2.57 -13.01
N ILE A 109 -14.39 -2.34 -12.01
CA ILE A 109 -14.17 -1.35 -10.96
C ILE A 109 -13.61 -2.09 -9.75
N GLY A 110 -12.40 -1.72 -9.33
CA GLY A 110 -11.74 -2.30 -8.18
C GLY A 110 -11.48 -1.25 -7.10
N LEU A 111 -11.71 -1.62 -5.84
CA LEU A 111 -11.31 -0.84 -4.68
C LEU A 111 -10.04 -1.47 -4.09
N ALA A 112 -8.92 -0.77 -4.19
CA ALA A 112 -7.63 -1.22 -3.66
C ALA A 112 -7.32 -0.45 -2.36
N LEU A 113 -7.37 -1.17 -1.24
CA LEU A 113 -7.13 -0.65 0.10
C LEU A 113 -5.91 -1.36 0.71
N ASP A 114 -4.81 -0.65 0.88
CA ASP A 114 -3.58 -1.21 1.42
C ASP A 114 -2.79 -0.16 2.25
N GLY A 115 -1.56 -0.53 2.61
CA GLY A 115 -0.64 0.33 3.34
C GLY A 115 0.08 1.35 2.44
N VAL A 116 0.69 0.90 1.34
CA VAL A 116 1.42 1.77 0.41
C VAL A 116 1.68 1.06 -0.92
N GLY A 117 1.44 1.77 -2.02
CA GLY A 117 2.00 1.45 -3.33
C GLY A 117 2.31 2.72 -4.12
N LEU A 118 3.34 2.70 -4.96
CA LEU A 118 3.72 3.89 -5.73
C LEU A 118 2.65 4.24 -6.77
N GLY A 119 2.11 5.45 -6.64
CA GLY A 119 1.22 6.06 -7.61
C GLY A 119 1.94 6.47 -8.88
N ARG A 120 1.20 6.56 -10.00
CA ARG A 120 1.76 7.08 -11.27
C ARG A 120 2.14 8.56 -11.18
N ASP A 121 1.60 9.28 -10.19
CA ASP A 121 1.93 10.65 -9.84
C ASP A 121 3.12 10.77 -8.88
N GLY A 122 3.79 9.65 -8.56
CA GLY A 122 4.92 9.61 -7.63
C GLY A 122 4.53 9.67 -6.15
N THR A 123 3.23 9.67 -5.81
CA THR A 123 2.76 9.74 -4.42
C THR A 123 2.46 8.34 -3.86
N ALA A 124 2.35 8.24 -2.53
CA ALA A 124 2.01 6.98 -1.85
C ALA A 124 0.49 6.73 -1.90
N TRP A 125 0.05 5.84 -2.78
CA TRP A 125 -1.35 5.39 -2.87
C TRP A 125 -1.64 4.28 -1.86
N GLY A 126 -2.92 3.99 -1.64
CA GLY A 126 -3.37 2.86 -0.81
C GLY A 126 -4.86 2.88 -0.45
N GLY A 127 -5.65 3.70 -1.12
CA GLY A 127 -7.08 3.84 -0.87
C GLY A 127 -7.78 4.29 -2.15
N GLU A 128 -7.69 3.47 -3.19
CA GLU A 128 -7.96 3.85 -4.58
C GLU A 128 -9.17 3.13 -5.16
N LEU A 129 -10.04 3.88 -5.84
CA LEU A 129 -11.04 3.33 -6.73
C LEU A 129 -10.51 3.37 -8.17
N LEU A 130 -10.35 2.21 -8.78
CA LEU A 130 -9.70 2.06 -10.07
C LEU A 130 -10.65 1.44 -11.10
N ARG A 131 -10.60 1.93 -12.33
CA ARG A 131 -11.14 1.24 -13.50
C ARG A 131 -10.00 0.49 -14.19
N VAL A 132 -10.07 -0.84 -14.20
CA VAL A 132 -9.03 -1.71 -14.77
C VAL A 132 -9.58 -2.48 -15.96
N GLN A 133 -8.84 -2.49 -17.06
CA GLN A 133 -9.14 -3.27 -18.25
C GLN A 133 -7.84 -3.67 -18.96
N GLY A 134 -7.46 -4.94 -18.83
CA GLY A 134 -6.17 -5.41 -19.37
C GLY A 134 -4.99 -4.60 -18.83
N ALA A 135 -4.21 -4.00 -19.71
CA ALA A 135 -3.09 -3.12 -19.36
C ALA A 135 -3.53 -1.70 -18.92
N GLY A 136 -4.80 -1.33 -19.16
CA GLY A 136 -5.36 -0.05 -18.75
C GLY A 136 -5.70 -0.04 -17.27
N CYS A 137 -5.26 1.02 -16.58
CA CYS A 137 -5.66 1.33 -15.21
C CYS A 137 -5.85 2.84 -15.10
N GLU A 138 -7.05 3.24 -14.71
CA GLU A 138 -7.50 4.62 -14.53
C GLU A 138 -7.94 4.82 -13.08
N ARG A 139 -7.43 5.87 -12.44
CA ARG A 139 -7.80 6.24 -11.07
C ARG A 139 -9.08 7.07 -11.10
N LEU A 140 -10.18 6.48 -10.64
CA LEU A 140 -11.49 7.12 -10.62
C LEU A 140 -11.75 7.93 -9.36
N ALA A 141 -11.30 7.44 -8.20
CA ALA A 141 -11.42 8.14 -6.93
C ALA A 141 -10.35 7.67 -5.93
N HIS A 142 -10.19 8.40 -4.84
CA HIS A 142 -9.25 8.04 -3.79
C HIS A 142 -9.65 8.58 -2.40
N LEU A 143 -9.06 8.05 -1.33
CA LEU A 143 -9.24 8.62 0.01
C LEU A 143 -8.62 10.02 0.09
N TRP A 144 -9.16 10.87 0.96
CA TRP A 144 -8.58 12.18 1.24
C TRP A 144 -7.10 12.02 1.65
N PRO A 145 -6.17 12.79 1.03
CA PRO A 145 -4.75 12.65 1.34
C PRO A 145 -4.43 13.08 2.78
N LEU A 146 -3.70 12.24 3.51
CA LEU A 146 -3.05 12.61 4.76
C LEU A 146 -1.56 12.87 4.54
N ALA A 147 -0.95 13.65 5.43
CA ALA A 147 0.49 13.79 5.50
C ALA A 147 1.14 12.59 6.22
N LEU A 148 2.33 12.18 5.78
CA LEU A 148 3.18 11.20 6.47
C LEU A 148 4.32 11.92 7.24
N PRO A 149 4.10 12.44 8.47
CA PRO A 149 5.14 13.21 9.17
C PRO A 149 6.34 12.35 9.56
N GLY A 150 7.43 12.51 8.82
CA GLY A 150 8.65 11.71 8.92
C GLY A 150 8.68 10.50 7.99
N GLY A 151 7.85 10.48 6.94
CA GLY A 151 7.83 9.42 5.93
C GLY A 151 7.54 8.05 6.55
N ASP A 152 8.41 7.07 6.30
CA ASP A 152 8.29 5.69 6.78
C ASP A 152 8.12 5.56 8.29
N ARG A 153 8.60 6.54 9.07
CA ARG A 153 8.37 6.55 10.52
C ARG A 153 6.89 6.63 10.87
N ALA A 154 6.08 7.30 10.05
CA ALA A 154 4.65 7.44 10.29
C ALA A 154 3.91 6.08 10.17
N ALA A 155 4.41 5.17 9.33
CA ALA A 155 3.87 3.81 9.25
C ALA A 155 4.23 2.95 10.48
N ARG A 156 5.36 3.23 11.15
CA ARG A 156 5.81 2.50 12.35
C ARG A 156 5.30 3.10 13.66
N GLU A 157 4.89 4.36 13.65
CA GLU A 157 4.48 5.10 14.83
C GLU A 157 3.06 5.68 14.61
N PRO A 158 1.96 4.91 14.81
CA PRO A 158 0.59 5.33 14.48
C PRO A 158 0.15 6.67 15.09
N TRP A 159 0.70 7.05 16.25
CA TRP A 159 0.44 8.37 16.84
C TRP A 159 0.84 9.52 15.91
N ARG A 160 1.79 9.31 14.99
CA ARG A 160 2.15 10.28 13.95
C ARG A 160 1.02 10.47 12.93
N MET A 161 0.31 9.40 12.59
CA MET A 161 -0.87 9.47 11.72
C MET A 161 -2.05 10.10 12.45
N ALA A 162 -2.20 9.86 13.76
CA ALA A 162 -3.15 10.60 14.60
C ALA A 162 -2.88 12.12 14.56
N ALA A 163 -1.61 12.52 14.69
CA ALA A 163 -1.22 13.93 14.55
C ALA A 163 -1.53 14.50 13.17
N ALA A 164 -1.31 13.72 12.10
CA ALA A 164 -1.64 14.12 10.73
C ALA A 164 -3.15 14.31 10.54
N ALA A 165 -3.99 13.44 11.10
CA ALA A 165 -5.45 13.59 11.05
C ALA A 165 -5.93 14.84 11.82
N LEU A 166 -5.42 15.06 13.04
CA LEU A 166 -5.70 16.29 13.81
C LEU A 166 -5.29 17.55 13.03
N HIS A 167 -4.11 17.54 12.41
CA HIS A 167 -3.68 18.66 11.57
C HIS A 167 -4.60 18.88 10.35
N ALA A 168 -4.99 17.81 9.66
CA ALA A 168 -5.89 17.88 8.50
C ALA A 168 -7.32 18.37 8.84
N LEU A 169 -7.70 18.29 10.12
CA LEU A 169 -8.93 18.84 10.70
C LEU A 169 -8.78 20.31 11.18
N GLY A 170 -7.60 20.92 11.02
CA GLY A 170 -7.31 22.25 11.57
C GLY A 170 -7.09 22.27 13.09
N ARG A 171 -6.91 21.09 13.71
CA ARG A 171 -6.78 20.88 15.16
C ARG A 171 -5.32 20.65 15.56
N GLY A 172 -4.40 21.34 14.89
CA GLY A 172 -2.95 21.17 15.11
C GLY A 172 -2.50 21.48 16.54
N ASP A 173 -3.17 22.42 17.21
CA ASP A 173 -2.88 22.81 18.58
C ASP A 173 -3.21 21.70 19.60
N GLU A 174 -4.02 20.70 19.20
CA GLU A 174 -4.36 19.56 20.04
C GLU A 174 -3.32 18.43 19.99
N ILE A 175 -2.39 18.46 19.03
CA ILE A 175 -1.40 17.39 18.82
C ILE A 175 -0.53 17.19 20.07
N ALA A 176 0.08 18.25 20.57
CA ALA A 176 0.93 18.18 21.75
C ALA A 176 0.17 17.77 23.02
N PRO A 177 -0.94 18.41 23.43
CA PRO A 177 -1.63 18.04 24.66
C PRO A 177 -2.28 16.64 24.62
N ARG A 178 -2.75 16.17 23.45
CA ARG A 178 -3.36 14.83 23.34
C ARG A 178 -2.34 13.71 23.23
N LEU A 179 -1.28 13.90 22.44
CA LEU A 179 -0.35 12.82 22.09
C LEU A 179 0.95 12.90 22.90
N GLY A 180 1.30 14.06 23.45
CA GLY A 180 2.48 14.30 24.29
C GLY A 180 2.59 13.37 25.50
N PRO A 181 1.53 13.10 26.27
CA PRO A 181 1.60 12.19 27.42
C PRO A 181 2.06 10.78 27.07
N ALA A 182 1.75 10.31 25.86
CA ALA A 182 2.03 8.94 25.42
C ALA A 182 3.29 8.86 24.53
N ALA A 183 3.46 9.79 23.59
CA ALA A 183 4.56 9.81 22.62
C ALA A 183 5.77 10.66 23.07
N GLY A 184 5.61 11.46 24.14
CA GLY A 184 6.56 12.45 24.62
C GLY A 184 6.25 13.86 24.12
N GLU A 185 6.32 14.83 25.02
CA GLU A 185 6.02 16.25 24.77
C GLU A 185 6.87 16.87 23.64
N ALA A 186 8.19 16.67 23.68
CA ALA A 186 9.10 17.20 22.66
C ALA A 186 8.86 16.55 21.28
N PRO A 187 8.77 15.21 21.15
CA PRO A 187 8.36 14.56 19.90
C PRO A 187 7.03 15.05 19.34
N ALA A 188 5.99 15.19 20.19
CA ALA A 188 4.67 15.62 19.75
C ALA A 188 4.69 17.07 19.22
N ARG A 189 5.35 17.99 19.92
CA ARG A 189 5.58 19.37 19.43
C ARG A 189 6.37 19.41 18.13
N GLY A 190 7.40 18.58 18.01
CA GLY A 190 8.20 18.47 16.79
C GLY A 190 7.37 18.02 15.58
N VAL A 191 6.50 17.02 15.76
CA VAL A 191 5.58 16.57 14.70
C VAL A 191 4.55 17.63 14.34
N ALA A 192 3.99 18.34 15.34
CA ALA A 192 3.06 19.45 15.08
C ALA A 192 3.70 20.55 14.21
N GLN A 193 4.95 20.94 14.51
CA GLN A 193 5.70 21.92 13.71
C GLN A 193 6.04 21.40 12.31
N MET A 194 6.39 20.11 12.21
CA MET A 194 6.68 19.44 10.95
C MET A 194 5.48 19.51 10.00
N LEU A 195 4.29 19.17 10.51
CA LEU A 195 3.03 19.23 9.79
C LEU A 195 2.67 20.68 9.39
N ALA A 196 2.73 21.61 10.34
CA ALA A 196 2.41 23.03 10.10
C ALA A 196 3.29 23.68 9.01
N ARG A 197 4.52 23.19 8.83
CA ARG A 197 5.48 23.69 7.83
C ARG A 197 5.56 22.81 6.58
N GLY A 198 4.87 21.67 6.52
CA GLY A 198 4.95 20.71 5.42
C GLY A 198 6.35 20.09 5.23
N LEU A 199 7.15 19.99 6.29
CA LEU A 199 8.53 19.49 6.21
C LEU A 199 8.55 17.96 6.31
N HIS A 200 9.11 17.24 5.33
CA HIS A 200 9.17 15.75 5.37
C HIS A 200 7.81 15.09 5.63
N CYS A 201 6.76 15.67 5.03
CA CYS A 201 5.36 15.23 5.14
C CYS A 201 4.82 14.87 3.75
N PRO A 202 5.38 13.86 3.04
CA PRO A 202 4.84 13.47 1.75
C PRO A 202 3.36 13.06 1.89
N PRO A 203 2.52 13.38 0.90
CA PRO A 203 1.11 13.03 0.95
C PRO A 203 0.91 11.52 0.69
N THR A 204 -0.15 10.98 1.27
CA THR A 204 -0.60 9.62 1.00
C THR A 204 -2.12 9.53 0.98
N THR A 205 -2.66 8.68 0.11
CA THR A 205 -4.09 8.32 0.06
C THR A 205 -4.35 6.95 0.66
N SER A 206 -3.43 6.44 1.47
CA SER A 206 -3.46 5.10 2.05
C SER A 206 -4.59 4.88 3.05
N ALA A 207 -5.34 3.79 2.85
CA ALA A 207 -6.33 3.30 3.80
C ALA A 207 -5.65 2.79 5.08
N GLY A 208 -4.51 2.09 4.97
CA GLY A 208 -3.74 1.64 6.13
C GLY A 208 -3.31 2.80 7.03
N ARG A 209 -2.96 3.96 6.44
CA ARG A 209 -2.59 5.17 7.19
C ARG A 209 -3.78 5.83 7.87
N TRP A 210 -4.98 5.75 7.30
CA TRP A 210 -6.22 6.13 7.97
C TRP A 210 -6.55 5.20 9.16
N PHE A 211 -6.33 3.89 9.02
CA PHE A 211 -6.44 2.94 10.14
C PHE A 211 -5.43 3.26 11.25
N ASP A 212 -4.17 3.54 10.90
CA ASP A 212 -3.15 3.95 11.86
C ASP A 212 -3.55 5.24 12.59
N ALA A 213 -4.15 6.21 11.88
CA ALA A 213 -4.64 7.44 12.51
C ALA A 213 -5.73 7.15 13.55
N ALA A 214 -6.71 6.30 13.21
CA ALA A 214 -7.79 5.92 14.12
C ALA A 214 -7.26 5.16 15.34
N ALA A 215 -6.41 4.17 15.11
CA ALA A 215 -5.75 3.42 16.18
C ALA A 215 -4.91 4.33 17.08
N GLY A 216 -4.17 5.29 16.50
CA GLY A 216 -3.36 6.24 17.24
C GLY A 216 -4.19 7.20 18.10
N ILE A 217 -5.34 7.68 17.60
CA ILE A 217 -6.25 8.54 18.37
C ILE A 217 -6.93 7.79 19.51
N LEU A 218 -7.30 6.53 19.28
CA LEU A 218 -7.89 5.65 20.30
C LEU A 218 -6.86 5.07 21.29
N GLY A 219 -5.57 5.36 21.11
CA GLY A 219 -4.51 4.85 21.98
C GLY A 219 -4.26 3.35 21.85
N LEU A 220 -4.65 2.73 20.73
CA LEU A 220 -4.53 1.29 20.47
C LEU A 220 -3.13 0.85 20.04
N GLY A 221 -2.21 1.80 19.82
CA GLY A 221 -0.82 1.51 19.51
C GLY A 221 -0.01 2.77 19.24
N LEU A 222 1.07 2.97 20.00
CA LEU A 222 2.02 4.08 19.76
C LEU A 222 3.10 3.70 18.75
N ARG A 223 3.51 2.43 18.74
CA ARG A 223 4.53 1.90 17.85
C ARG A 223 4.11 0.53 17.40
N GLN A 224 4.39 0.21 16.15
CA GLN A 224 4.15 -1.09 15.56
C GLN A 224 5.50 -1.81 15.39
N ALA A 225 5.60 -3.04 15.88
CA ALA A 225 6.71 -3.93 15.64
C ALA A 225 6.59 -4.63 14.28
N GLN A 226 5.36 -4.85 13.83
CA GLN A 226 5.03 -5.52 12.57
C GLN A 226 4.06 -4.68 11.73
N GLU A 227 3.99 -4.98 10.43
CA GLU A 227 3.05 -4.31 9.54
C GLU A 227 1.59 -4.58 9.97
N ALA A 228 0.77 -3.52 9.96
CA ALA A 228 -0.67 -3.56 10.23
C ALA A 228 -1.08 -3.95 11.67
N GLU A 229 -0.15 -3.98 12.63
CA GLU A 229 -0.45 -4.26 14.05
C GLU A 229 -1.53 -3.34 14.63
N ALA A 230 -1.45 -2.03 14.37
CA ALA A 230 -2.42 -1.04 14.85
C ALA A 230 -3.77 -1.17 14.12
N ALA A 231 -3.75 -1.49 12.83
CA ALA A 231 -4.97 -1.76 12.06
C ALA A 231 -5.70 -3.01 12.58
N GLN A 232 -4.96 -4.08 12.88
CA GLN A 232 -5.51 -5.30 13.49
C GLN A 232 -6.05 -5.04 14.90
N ALA A 233 -5.34 -4.25 15.72
CA ALA A 233 -5.81 -3.86 17.05
C ALA A 233 -7.13 -3.06 16.97
N LEU A 234 -7.23 -2.15 16.00
CA LEU A 234 -8.46 -1.40 15.71
C LEU A 234 -9.60 -2.33 15.28
N GLU A 235 -9.35 -3.25 14.35
CA GLU A 235 -10.33 -4.23 13.89
C GLU A 235 -10.87 -5.08 15.05
N GLN A 236 -9.98 -5.56 15.91
CA GLN A 236 -10.37 -6.34 17.10
C GLN A 236 -11.22 -5.50 18.07
N ALA A 237 -10.84 -4.24 18.31
CA ALA A 237 -11.61 -3.34 19.16
C ALA A 237 -13.00 -3.07 18.57
N ALA A 238 -13.09 -2.77 17.27
CA ALA A 238 -14.35 -2.56 16.57
C ALA A 238 -15.23 -3.82 16.57
N THR A 239 -14.65 -5.00 16.30
CA THR A 239 -15.36 -6.28 16.31
C THR A 239 -15.98 -6.56 17.68
N ARG A 240 -15.24 -6.34 18.77
CA ARG A 240 -15.78 -6.46 20.13
C ARG A 240 -16.91 -5.48 20.40
N TRP A 241 -16.78 -4.23 19.96
CA TRP A 241 -17.81 -3.22 20.13
C TRP A 241 -19.11 -3.61 19.41
N LEU A 242 -19.01 -4.14 18.19
CA LEU A 242 -20.15 -4.58 17.37
C LEU A 242 -20.91 -5.79 17.91
N GLN A 243 -20.38 -6.52 18.88
CA GLN A 243 -21.12 -7.61 19.52
C GLN A 243 -22.30 -7.11 20.38
N GLY A 244 -22.25 -5.85 20.82
CA GLY A 244 -23.28 -5.24 21.67
C GLY A 244 -23.92 -3.97 21.09
N HIS A 245 -23.52 -3.56 19.88
CA HIS A 245 -23.95 -2.30 19.28
C HIS A 245 -24.23 -2.50 17.79
N GLU A 246 -25.23 -1.80 17.28
CA GLU A 246 -25.50 -1.74 15.84
C GLU A 246 -24.53 -0.78 15.14
N LEU A 247 -24.27 -1.03 13.86
CA LEU A 247 -23.49 -0.11 13.04
C LEU A 247 -24.24 1.23 12.91
N PRO A 248 -23.58 2.37 13.14
CA PRO A 248 -24.19 3.67 12.88
C PRO A 248 -24.47 3.83 11.37
N ALA A 249 -25.53 4.56 11.03
CA ALA A 249 -25.89 4.82 9.64
C ALA A 249 -24.76 5.58 8.91
N TYR A 250 -24.25 5.00 7.81
CA TYR A 250 -23.08 5.50 7.09
C TYR A 250 -23.35 6.79 6.29
N ASP A 251 -24.60 7.09 5.94
CA ASP A 251 -24.97 8.29 5.18
C ASP A 251 -24.65 9.60 5.92
N ALA A 252 -24.46 9.54 7.24
CA ALA A 252 -24.10 10.68 8.08
C ALA A 252 -22.58 10.94 8.17
N LEU A 253 -21.74 10.01 7.70
CA LEU A 253 -20.32 9.95 8.10
C LEU A 253 -19.33 10.31 6.99
N VAL A 254 -19.77 10.45 5.75
CA VAL A 254 -18.89 10.81 4.61
C VAL A 254 -19.53 11.94 3.82
N PRO A 255 -19.03 13.19 3.93
CA PRO A 255 -19.37 14.23 2.98
C PRO A 255 -18.98 13.74 1.59
N ARG A 256 -19.96 13.69 0.69
CA ARG A 256 -19.70 13.55 -0.74
C ARG A 256 -19.08 14.87 -1.19
N ASP A 257 -17.75 14.98 -1.10
CA ASP A 257 -17.07 16.05 -1.81
C ASP A 257 -17.38 15.87 -3.31
N ALA A 258 -17.61 16.96 -4.03
CA ALA A 258 -17.99 16.92 -5.45
C ALA A 258 -16.84 16.43 -6.35
N GLY A 259 -15.69 16.10 -5.76
CA GLY A 259 -14.54 15.48 -6.42
C GLY A 259 -14.51 13.96 -6.30
N ALA A 260 -13.59 13.37 -7.05
CA ALA A 260 -13.18 11.97 -6.98
C ALA A 260 -12.50 11.60 -5.65
N ARG A 261 -13.00 12.09 -4.49
CA ARG A 261 -12.37 11.94 -3.17
C ARG A 261 -13.37 11.52 -2.10
N ILE A 262 -12.96 10.55 -1.29
CA ILE A 262 -13.70 10.11 -0.10
C ILE A 262 -13.04 10.75 1.12
N ASP A 263 -13.77 11.63 1.82
CA ASP A 263 -13.26 12.32 3.01
C ASP A 263 -13.67 11.59 4.30
N LEU A 264 -12.68 11.01 4.97
CA LEU A 264 -12.86 10.31 6.24
C LEU A 264 -12.64 11.19 7.47
N ARG A 265 -12.21 12.45 7.30
CA ARG A 265 -11.94 13.37 8.42
C ARG A 265 -13.11 13.51 9.40
N PRO A 266 -14.39 13.55 8.98
CA PRO A 266 -15.51 13.68 9.92
C PRO A 266 -15.68 12.52 10.90
N LEU A 267 -14.96 11.41 10.72
CA LEU A 267 -14.91 10.30 11.67
C LEU A 267 -14.03 10.58 12.91
N PHE A 268 -13.30 11.70 12.96
CA PHE A 268 -12.18 11.97 13.87
C PHE A 268 -12.29 13.25 14.71
#